data_AF-A0A521S2U6-F1
#
_entry.id   AF-A0A521S2U6-F1
#
_cell.length_a   1.000
_cell.length_b   1.000
_cell.length_c   1.000
_cell.angle_alpha   90.00
_cell.angle_beta   90.00
_cell.angle_gamma   90.00
#
_symmetry.space_group_name_H-M   'P 1'
#
loop_
_entity.id
_entity.type
_entity.pdbx_description
1 polymer ?
#
loop_
_entity_poly.entity_id
_entity_poly.type
_entity_poly.pdbx_seq_one_letter_code
_entity_poly.pdbx_strand_id
1 'polypeptide(L)'
;MLHRIGRLPGRPTQRGSNMLRSSPMKWNGLNFLMAFLLIGGGFLFFGSSSAQTVETNLADPAARKECRICHKGPARHQIDDSREPWCDNCHRLHHLGNTLGLEAYFQRAVRATEPQKREEIIQQKMVLIPAGDFIMGEDFFKKNAGPRHRVHLEDYHIDLYDVTNAHYKRFVDATGRIPPSHWSRNQYPPGKANHPVTFVSWFDAEAYCKWEGKRLPTEAEWEKAARGSDGRMFPWGEKLEPKRANVPPEGVKDTTPVNAFPEGKSPYGLYDMSGNVFQWTSDWFLPYPGNNVPHPNYGEKLKVLRGGSFFDCSYYKCGLSFQTFNRISLAPATKAISAGFRCAQSAEIKKP
;
A
#
# COMPACT_ATOMS: atom_id res chain seq x y z
N MET A 1 22.02 -73.18 16.55
CA MET A 1 23.19 -72.32 16.92
C MET A 1 22.61 -70.93 17.19
N LEU A 2 22.76 -70.24 18.33
CA LEU A 2 23.92 -70.07 19.26
C LEU A 2 25.06 -69.31 18.57
N HIS A 3 25.65 -68.21 19.07
CA HIS A 3 25.54 -67.43 20.34
C HIS A 3 25.77 -65.92 20.00
N ARG A 4 25.14 -64.89 20.61
CA ARG A 4 25.07 -64.32 22.00
C ARG A 4 26.22 -63.36 22.43
N ILE A 5 25.83 -62.10 22.69
CA ILE A 5 26.19 -61.22 23.86
C ILE A 5 27.65 -60.68 23.94
N GLY A 6 27.96 -59.47 24.44
CA GLY A 6 27.22 -58.35 25.08
C GLY A 6 28.15 -57.13 25.29
N ARG A 7 27.93 -56.14 26.17
CA ARG A 7 26.83 -55.81 27.12
C ARG A 7 26.92 -54.31 27.55
N LEU A 8 25.81 -53.73 28.01
CA LEU A 8 25.66 -52.41 28.65
C LEU A 8 25.98 -52.48 30.18
N PRO A 9 26.09 -51.40 31.02
CA PRO A 9 25.16 -50.23 31.08
C PRO A 9 25.66 -48.83 31.59
N GLY A 10 24.73 -47.85 31.57
CA GLY A 10 24.83 -46.56 32.31
C GLY A 10 23.56 -45.67 32.19
N ARG A 11 22.88 -45.38 33.30
CA ARG A 11 21.68 -44.51 33.51
C ARG A 11 21.51 -44.28 35.05
N PRO A 12 20.68 -43.35 35.59
CA PRO A 12 19.48 -42.66 35.07
C PRO A 12 19.78 -41.17 34.70
N THR A 13 19.01 -40.06 34.89
CA THR A 13 17.74 -39.74 35.60
C THR A 13 16.94 -38.61 34.89
N GLN A 14 16.34 -37.61 35.58
CA GLN A 14 15.33 -36.68 35.03
C GLN A 14 15.19 -35.34 35.80
N ARG A 15 14.62 -34.32 35.10
CA ARG A 15 13.82 -33.14 35.58
C ARG A 15 14.48 -32.06 36.46
N GLY A 16 14.10 -30.79 36.22
CA GLY A 16 14.06 -29.76 37.29
C GLY A 16 14.15 -28.26 36.90
N SER A 17 13.02 -27.66 36.51
CA SER A 17 12.57 -26.26 36.81
C SER A 17 13.56 -25.08 37.01
N ASN A 18 13.33 -24.02 36.22
CA ASN A 18 13.21 -22.57 36.56
C ASN A 18 14.28 -21.76 37.34
N MET A 19 14.26 -20.46 37.01
CA MET A 19 14.83 -19.27 37.69
C MET A 19 16.25 -18.81 37.29
N LEU A 20 16.30 -17.80 36.41
CA LEU A 20 17.34 -16.77 36.46
C LEU A 20 16.74 -15.50 37.09
N ARG A 21 17.42 -14.98 38.11
CA ARG A 21 16.95 -13.83 38.89
C ARG A 21 17.25 -12.50 38.20
N SER A 22 16.31 -11.58 38.29
CA SER A 22 16.56 -10.13 38.17
C SER A 22 17.34 -9.60 39.39
N SER A 23 18.27 -8.66 39.18
CA SER A 23 18.66 -7.66 40.18
C SER A 23 19.24 -6.41 39.49
N PRO A 24 19.09 -5.20 40.07
CA PRO A 24 19.20 -3.95 39.31
C PRO A 24 20.51 -3.18 39.52
N MET A 25 20.86 -2.34 38.54
CA MET A 25 21.90 -1.31 38.69
C MET A 25 21.28 -0.03 39.26
N LYS A 26 21.75 0.41 40.44
CA LYS A 26 21.41 1.72 41.02
C LYS A 26 22.46 2.77 40.61
N TRP A 27 22.02 4.01 40.45
CA TRP A 27 22.91 5.18 40.44
C TRP A 27 22.44 6.19 41.49
N ASN A 28 23.39 6.77 42.22
CA ASN A 28 23.19 7.81 43.23
C ASN A 28 23.71 9.15 42.68
N GLY A 29 23.23 10.27 43.20
CA GLY A 29 23.80 11.61 42.94
C GLY A 29 22.80 12.71 43.24
N LEU A 30 23.09 13.59 44.21
CA LEU A 30 22.14 14.55 44.77
C LEU A 30 22.74 15.97 44.81
N ASN A 31 21.91 16.97 44.44
CA ASN A 31 21.93 18.41 44.81
C ASN A 31 23.20 19.27 44.64
N PHE A 32 22.98 20.53 44.23
CA PHE A 32 23.88 21.65 44.54
C PHE A 32 23.12 23.01 44.45
N LEU A 33 23.38 23.92 45.42
CA LEU A 33 23.08 25.39 45.40
C LEU A 33 21.58 25.82 45.33
N MET A 34 21.14 26.95 45.91
CA MET A 34 21.63 27.73 47.07
C MET A 34 20.44 28.55 47.64
N ALA A 35 20.61 29.26 48.76
CA ALA A 35 19.62 30.17 49.34
C ALA A 35 20.20 31.59 49.53
N PHE A 36 19.29 32.56 49.76
CA PHE A 36 19.38 33.86 50.47
C PHE A 36 18.52 34.90 49.70
N LEU A 37 17.52 35.68 50.16
CA LEU A 37 17.07 36.37 51.42
C LEU A 37 17.21 37.91 51.27
N LEU A 38 16.09 38.66 51.47
CA LEU A 38 15.92 39.94 52.22
C LEU A 38 14.96 40.99 51.59
N ILE A 39 14.04 41.53 52.44
CA ILE A 39 13.50 42.92 52.54
C ILE A 39 12.77 43.53 51.31
N GLY A 40 11.66 44.30 51.41
CA GLY A 40 10.79 44.69 52.55
C GLY A 40 9.91 45.95 52.26
N GLY A 41 8.92 46.25 53.14
CA GLY A 41 8.02 47.44 53.08
C GLY A 41 6.69 47.23 52.32
N GLY A 42 5.60 48.01 52.53
CA GLY A 42 5.34 49.05 53.56
C GLY A 42 3.97 49.77 53.44
N PHE A 43 3.01 49.42 54.31
CA PHE A 43 1.85 50.17 54.87
C PHE A 43 0.91 51.14 54.08
N LEU A 44 -0.40 50.94 54.36
CA LEU A 44 -1.56 51.87 54.47
C LEU A 44 -2.39 52.37 53.26
N PHE A 45 -3.71 52.19 53.45
CA PHE A 45 -4.92 52.78 52.86
C PHE A 45 -4.85 54.12 52.09
N PHE A 46 -5.61 54.16 50.98
CA PHE A 46 -6.79 55.03 50.83
C PHE A 46 -7.86 54.31 50.00
N GLY A 47 -9.11 54.76 49.99
CA GLY A 47 -10.16 54.15 49.18
C GLY A 47 -11.18 55.16 48.65
N SER A 48 -11.67 54.95 47.42
CA SER A 48 -12.94 55.48 46.92
C SER A 48 -13.29 54.92 45.53
N SER A 49 -14.60 54.92 45.24
CA SER A 49 -15.26 54.95 43.93
C SER A 49 -14.85 54.00 42.79
N SER A 50 -15.79 53.09 42.47
CA SER A 50 -16.28 52.80 41.11
C SER A 50 -15.29 52.52 39.97
N ALA A 51 -15.07 51.23 39.69
CA ALA A 51 -14.99 50.73 38.32
C ALA A 51 -15.83 49.45 38.22
N GLN A 52 -16.80 49.40 37.30
CA GLN A 52 -17.57 48.18 37.03
C GLN A 52 -16.74 47.24 36.15
N THR A 53 -15.89 46.41 36.77
CA THR A 53 -15.38 45.21 36.11
C THR A 53 -16.55 44.24 35.91
N VAL A 54 -17.12 44.22 34.71
CA VAL A 54 -18.00 43.14 34.28
C VAL A 54 -17.14 41.89 34.23
N GLU A 55 -17.21 41.06 35.27
CA GLU A 55 -16.67 39.70 35.26
C GLU A 55 -17.47 38.89 34.22
N THR A 56 -17.00 38.90 32.98
CA THR A 56 -17.40 37.94 31.97
C THR A 56 -16.99 36.57 32.48
N ASN A 57 -17.96 35.87 33.07
CA ASN A 57 -17.82 34.53 33.59
C ASN A 57 -17.48 33.56 32.44
N LEU A 58 -16.20 33.50 32.09
CA LEU A 58 -15.58 32.47 31.27
C LEU A 58 -15.53 31.18 32.10
N ALA A 59 -16.72 30.67 32.43
CA ALA A 59 -16.90 29.38 33.06
C ALA A 59 -16.16 28.32 32.25
N ASP A 60 -15.36 27.51 32.95
CA ASP A 60 -14.50 26.48 32.39
C ASP A 60 -15.18 25.76 31.20
N PRO A 61 -14.60 25.80 29.99
CA PRO A 61 -15.15 25.12 28.83
C PRO A 61 -15.46 23.63 29.07
N ALA A 62 -14.70 22.94 29.94
CA ALA A 62 -14.96 21.56 30.31
C ALA A 62 -16.18 21.37 31.24
N ALA A 63 -16.61 22.43 31.94
CA ALA A 63 -17.81 22.40 32.79
C ALA A 63 -19.12 22.50 31.99
N ARG A 64 -19.07 23.00 30.74
CA ARG A 64 -20.24 23.13 29.85
C ARG A 64 -20.90 21.77 29.57
N LYS A 65 -22.23 21.72 29.57
CA LYS A 65 -22.98 20.44 29.58
C LYS A 65 -22.76 19.63 28.30
N GLU A 66 -22.66 20.35 27.19
CA GLU A 66 -22.36 19.93 25.83
C GLU A 66 -20.93 19.38 25.65
N CYS A 67 -19.95 19.88 26.42
CA CYS A 67 -18.54 19.45 26.34
C CYS A 67 -18.21 18.25 27.25
N ARG A 68 -19.09 17.91 28.20
CA ARG A 68 -18.82 16.91 29.27
C ARG A 68 -18.61 15.48 28.78
N ILE A 69 -19.05 15.12 27.58
CA ILE A 69 -18.84 13.76 27.02
C ILE A 69 -17.35 13.48 26.83
N CYS A 70 -16.56 14.50 26.52
CA CYS A 70 -15.19 14.36 26.02
C CYS A 70 -14.14 14.73 27.10
N HIS A 71 -14.51 15.57 28.06
CA HIS A 71 -13.61 16.06 29.13
C HIS A 71 -13.87 15.43 30.52
N LYS A 72 -14.76 14.43 30.64
CA LYS A 72 -14.93 13.66 31.88
C LYS A 72 -13.89 12.54 32.01
N GLY A 73 -12.80 12.81 32.71
CA GLY A 73 -11.88 11.76 33.17
C GLY A 73 -10.64 12.32 33.87
N PRO A 74 -10.00 11.57 34.79
CA PRO A 74 -8.74 11.99 35.42
C PRO A 74 -7.54 11.96 34.46
N ALA A 75 -7.65 11.22 33.35
CA ALA A 75 -6.69 11.26 32.25
C ALA A 75 -7.14 12.27 31.19
N ARG A 76 -6.35 13.33 30.97
CA ARG A 76 -6.58 14.29 29.89
C ARG A 76 -6.25 13.64 28.54
N HIS A 77 -7.21 13.66 27.60
CA HIS A 77 -7.10 13.23 26.20
C HIS A 77 -6.48 11.85 25.92
N GLN A 78 -7.33 10.85 25.66
CA GLN A 78 -6.97 9.61 24.95
C GLN A 78 -7.86 9.36 23.71
N ILE A 79 -8.50 10.41 23.20
CA ILE A 79 -9.18 10.38 21.90
C ILE A 79 -8.22 10.97 20.88
N ASP A 80 -7.91 10.20 19.83
CA ASP A 80 -7.03 10.64 18.75
C ASP A 80 -7.79 11.58 17.80
N ASP A 81 -7.55 12.88 17.97
CA ASP A 81 -8.18 13.97 17.23
C ASP A 81 -7.79 14.01 15.74
N SER A 82 -6.80 13.21 15.31
CA SER A 82 -6.49 13.03 13.90
C SER A 82 -7.44 12.06 13.15
N ARG A 83 -8.31 11.33 13.87
CA ARG A 83 -9.08 10.20 13.27
C ARG A 83 -10.59 10.35 13.21
N GLU A 84 -11.23 11.22 14.00
CA GLU A 84 -12.71 11.36 13.99
C GLU A 84 -13.20 12.79 13.67
N PRO A 85 -14.11 12.99 12.69
CA PRO A 85 -14.53 14.33 12.25
C PRO A 85 -15.36 15.16 13.25
N TRP A 86 -15.76 14.63 14.40
CA TRP A 86 -16.67 15.34 15.31
C TRP A 86 -15.96 16.42 16.16
N CYS A 87 -14.67 16.22 16.46
CA CYS A 87 -13.85 17.20 17.20
C CYS A 87 -13.73 18.53 16.45
N ASP A 88 -13.42 18.44 15.15
CA ASP A 88 -13.26 19.57 14.22
C ASP A 88 -14.49 20.50 14.21
N ASN A 89 -15.69 19.92 14.08
CA ASN A 89 -16.93 20.68 14.06
C ASN A 89 -17.20 21.40 15.40
N CYS A 90 -16.86 20.78 16.53
CA CYS A 90 -17.06 21.37 17.87
C CYS A 90 -16.06 22.51 18.16
N HIS A 91 -14.77 22.30 17.91
CA HIS A 91 -13.75 23.35 18.10
C HIS A 91 -13.95 24.54 17.16
N ARG A 92 -14.49 24.32 15.95
CA ARG A 92 -14.88 25.39 15.02
C ARG A 92 -16.04 26.23 15.54
N LEU A 93 -17.09 25.60 16.07
CA LEU A 93 -18.26 26.28 16.69
C LEU A 93 -17.93 27.11 17.93
N HIS A 94 -16.77 26.87 18.56
CA HIS A 94 -16.31 27.61 19.74
C HIS A 94 -15.06 28.46 19.48
N HIS A 95 -14.62 28.59 18.22
CA HIS A 95 -13.45 29.39 17.80
C HIS A 95 -12.13 29.03 18.52
N LEU A 96 -12.01 27.83 19.09
CA LEU A 96 -10.86 27.41 19.90
C LEU A 96 -9.58 27.11 19.10
N GLY A 97 -9.63 27.20 17.76
CA GLY A 97 -8.53 26.85 16.86
C GLY A 97 -7.24 27.65 17.10
N ASN A 98 -7.37 28.96 17.30
CA ASN A 98 -6.24 29.84 17.65
C ASN A 98 -5.61 29.46 19.00
N THR A 99 -6.45 29.14 20.00
CA THR A 99 -6.01 28.83 21.38
C THR A 99 -5.26 27.50 21.49
N LEU A 100 -5.44 26.59 20.53
CA LEU A 100 -4.83 25.26 20.49
C LEU A 100 -3.71 25.13 19.44
N GLY A 101 -3.34 26.23 18.75
CA GLY A 101 -2.31 26.20 17.69
C GLY A 101 -2.73 25.44 16.42
N LEU A 102 -4.03 25.16 16.26
CA LEU A 102 -4.59 24.37 15.16
C LEU A 102 -4.74 25.16 13.84
N GLU A 103 -4.27 26.41 13.78
CA GLU A 103 -4.39 27.25 12.58
C GLU A 103 -3.79 26.58 11.33
N ALA A 104 -2.64 25.91 11.46
CA ALA A 104 -2.02 25.15 10.38
C ALA A 104 -2.87 23.94 9.90
N TYR A 105 -3.76 23.42 10.75
CA TYR A 105 -4.74 22.38 10.38
C TYR A 105 -5.92 23.00 9.61
N PHE A 106 -6.46 24.13 10.08
CA PHE A 106 -7.57 24.82 9.40
C PHE A 106 -7.16 25.37 8.02
N GLN A 107 -5.96 25.94 7.88
CA GLN A 107 -5.41 26.34 6.58
C GLN A 107 -5.25 25.15 5.62
N ARG A 108 -4.99 23.94 6.16
CA ARG A 108 -4.96 22.68 5.39
C ARG A 108 -6.36 22.23 4.96
N ALA A 109 -7.35 22.38 5.84
CA ALA A 109 -8.75 22.05 5.54
C ALA A 109 -9.34 22.99 4.47
N VAL A 110 -9.03 24.30 4.53
CA VAL A 110 -9.47 25.28 3.51
C VAL A 110 -8.92 24.92 2.13
N ARG A 111 -7.63 24.57 2.01
CA ARG A 111 -7.03 24.08 0.76
C ARG A 111 -7.62 22.76 0.26
N ALA A 112 -8.22 21.95 1.13
CA ALA A 112 -8.96 20.75 0.73
C ALA A 112 -10.40 21.06 0.24
N THR A 113 -10.86 22.31 0.38
CA THR A 113 -12.17 22.80 -0.12
C THR A 113 -12.06 23.76 -1.31
N GLU A 114 -10.85 24.18 -1.69
CA GLU A 114 -10.64 24.86 -2.98
C GLU A 114 -11.02 23.92 -4.14
N PRO A 115 -11.67 24.40 -5.22
CA PRO A 115 -12.01 23.56 -6.36
C PRO A 115 -10.74 23.09 -7.09
N GLN A 116 -10.24 21.90 -6.76
CA GLN A 116 -9.21 21.24 -7.55
C GLN A 116 -9.65 21.20 -9.01
N LYS A 117 -8.83 21.77 -9.90
CA LYS A 117 -9.01 21.70 -11.34
C LYS A 117 -9.16 20.23 -11.71
N ARG A 118 -10.38 19.81 -12.12
CA ARG A 118 -10.71 18.40 -12.35
C ARG A 118 -9.66 17.79 -13.29
N GLU A 119 -9.05 16.70 -12.85
CA GLU A 119 -8.11 15.94 -13.68
C GLU A 119 -8.86 15.42 -14.91
N GLU A 120 -8.28 15.61 -16.09
CA GLU A 120 -8.81 14.99 -17.30
C GLU A 120 -8.61 13.48 -17.19
N ILE A 121 -9.70 12.71 -17.12
CA ILE A 121 -9.63 11.28 -16.89
C ILE A 121 -9.12 10.58 -18.15
N ILE A 122 -7.98 9.90 -18.03
CA ILE A 122 -7.34 9.24 -19.16
C ILE A 122 -8.22 8.12 -19.70
N GLN A 123 -8.60 8.18 -20.98
CA GLN A 123 -9.45 7.14 -21.58
C GLN A 123 -8.72 5.79 -21.56
N GLN A 124 -9.34 4.77 -20.95
CA GLN A 124 -8.89 3.39 -21.09
C GLN A 124 -8.98 2.94 -22.54
N LYS A 125 -7.92 2.30 -23.01
CA LYS A 125 -7.75 1.79 -24.38
C LYS A 125 -7.13 0.42 -24.31
N MET A 126 -7.42 -0.44 -25.28
CA MET A 126 -6.78 -1.75 -25.39
C MET A 126 -5.84 -1.78 -26.60
N VAL A 127 -4.81 -2.61 -26.50
CA VAL A 127 -3.84 -2.90 -27.55
C VAL A 127 -4.05 -4.34 -28.00
N LEU A 128 -4.13 -4.58 -29.32
CA LEU A 128 -4.05 -5.91 -29.89
C LEU A 128 -2.62 -6.43 -29.79
N ILE A 129 -2.43 -7.55 -29.11
CA ILE A 129 -1.20 -8.34 -29.17
C ILE A 129 -1.41 -9.43 -30.23
N PRO A 130 -0.57 -9.48 -31.28
CA PRO A 130 -0.76 -10.41 -32.38
C PRO A 130 -0.47 -11.85 -31.95
N ALA A 131 -1.15 -12.80 -32.58
CA ALA A 131 -0.95 -14.23 -32.43
C ALA A 131 0.51 -14.67 -32.68
N GLY A 132 0.88 -15.85 -32.18
CA GLY A 132 2.20 -16.45 -32.40
C GLY A 132 3.00 -16.73 -31.13
N ASP A 133 4.18 -17.31 -31.34
CA ASP A 133 5.09 -17.78 -30.30
C ASP A 133 5.83 -16.66 -29.57
N PHE A 134 6.10 -16.86 -28.29
CA PHE A 134 7.10 -16.10 -27.53
C PHE A 134 7.91 -17.00 -26.59
N ILE A 135 9.05 -16.49 -26.10
CA ILE A 135 9.83 -17.11 -25.03
C ILE A 135 9.30 -16.64 -23.69
N MET A 136 8.67 -17.56 -22.95
CA MET A 136 8.18 -17.35 -21.60
C MET A 136 9.22 -17.81 -20.57
N GLY A 137 9.38 -17.05 -19.49
CA GLY A 137 10.25 -17.37 -18.37
C GLY A 137 11.71 -16.95 -18.52
N GLU A 138 12.52 -17.43 -17.56
CA GLU A 138 13.93 -17.10 -17.40
C GLU A 138 14.65 -18.14 -16.53
N ASP A 139 15.79 -18.66 -17.00
CA ASP A 139 16.51 -19.77 -16.34
C ASP A 139 17.39 -19.30 -15.17
N PHE A 140 18.07 -18.15 -15.31
CA PHE A 140 19.23 -17.84 -14.49
C PHE A 140 18.92 -17.03 -13.21
N PHE A 141 17.87 -16.20 -13.23
CA PHE A 141 17.68 -15.17 -12.19
C PHE A 141 16.74 -15.59 -11.04
N LYS A 142 15.71 -16.41 -11.30
CA LYS A 142 14.66 -16.75 -10.33
C LYS A 142 14.17 -18.19 -10.55
N LYS A 143 14.35 -19.07 -9.55
CA LYS A 143 14.02 -20.52 -9.66
C LYS A 143 12.56 -20.83 -10.00
N ASN A 144 11.64 -19.91 -9.75
CA ASN A 144 10.20 -20.02 -10.05
C ASN A 144 9.79 -19.46 -11.42
N ALA A 145 10.69 -18.75 -12.11
CA ALA A 145 10.46 -18.18 -13.44
C ALA A 145 11.05 -19.02 -14.59
N GLY A 146 11.87 -20.04 -14.29
CA GLY A 146 12.39 -20.99 -15.27
C GLY A 146 11.51 -22.25 -15.41
N PRO A 147 11.81 -23.13 -16.39
CA PRO A 147 12.77 -22.88 -17.46
C PRO A 147 12.22 -21.90 -18.52
N ARG A 148 13.09 -21.33 -19.34
CA ARG A 148 12.69 -20.66 -20.59
C ARG A 148 12.00 -21.69 -21.49
N HIS A 149 10.77 -21.41 -21.90
CA HIS A 149 9.98 -22.29 -22.75
C HIS A 149 9.18 -21.51 -23.79
N ARG A 150 8.86 -22.16 -24.91
CA ARG A 150 8.03 -21.56 -25.97
C ARG A 150 6.56 -21.68 -25.60
N VAL A 151 5.82 -20.58 -25.69
CA VAL A 151 4.36 -20.56 -25.54
C VAL A 151 3.74 -19.90 -26.77
N HIS A 152 2.72 -20.54 -27.33
CA HIS A 152 1.88 -19.96 -28.37
C HIS A 152 0.69 -19.26 -27.72
N LEU A 153 0.32 -18.09 -28.24
CA LEU A 153 -0.91 -17.38 -27.88
C LEU A 153 -1.57 -16.86 -29.14
N GLU A 154 -2.91 -16.98 -29.19
CA GLU A 154 -3.77 -16.38 -30.21
C GLU A 154 -3.76 -14.84 -30.15
N ASP A 155 -4.52 -14.18 -31.03
CA ASP A 155 -4.81 -12.75 -30.93
C ASP A 155 -5.60 -12.43 -29.64
N TYR A 156 -5.15 -11.43 -28.89
CA TYR A 156 -5.89 -10.89 -27.73
C TYR A 156 -5.67 -9.40 -27.56
N HIS A 157 -6.65 -8.74 -26.95
CA HIS A 157 -6.57 -7.36 -26.52
C HIS A 157 -6.21 -7.30 -25.04
N ILE A 158 -5.37 -6.33 -24.66
CA ILE A 158 -5.00 -6.05 -23.26
C ILE A 158 -5.00 -4.54 -23.01
N ASP A 159 -5.39 -4.09 -21.83
CA ASP A 159 -5.44 -2.67 -21.50
C ASP A 159 -4.05 -2.01 -21.60
N LEU A 160 -3.98 -0.85 -22.26
CA LEU A 160 -2.79 -0.02 -22.47
C LEU A 160 -2.18 0.47 -21.14
N TYR A 161 -3.04 0.63 -20.14
CA TYR A 161 -2.78 1.15 -18.80
C TYR A 161 -3.32 0.19 -17.74
N ASP A 162 -2.88 0.33 -16.48
CA ASP A 162 -3.60 -0.24 -15.34
C ASP A 162 -4.96 0.45 -15.12
N VAL A 163 -5.88 -0.24 -14.46
CA VAL A 163 -7.20 0.32 -14.11
C VAL A 163 -7.00 1.45 -13.09
N THR A 164 -7.34 2.67 -13.48
CA THR A 164 -7.15 3.84 -12.59
C THR A 164 -8.22 3.95 -11.53
N ASN A 165 -7.95 4.72 -10.46
CA ASN A 165 -8.93 5.00 -9.40
C ASN A 165 -10.25 5.56 -9.95
N ALA A 166 -10.23 6.43 -10.97
CA ALA A 166 -11.45 6.96 -11.59
C ALA A 166 -12.28 5.90 -12.34
N HIS A 167 -11.62 4.90 -12.93
CA HIS A 167 -12.30 3.80 -13.60
C HIS A 167 -12.89 2.82 -12.59
N TYR A 168 -12.11 2.43 -11.58
CA TYR A 168 -12.60 1.61 -10.47
C TYR A 168 -13.71 2.32 -9.67
N LYS A 169 -13.74 3.66 -9.63
CA LYS A 169 -14.82 4.44 -9.01
C LYS A 169 -16.17 4.23 -9.72
N ARG A 170 -16.18 4.20 -11.06
CA ARG A 170 -17.38 3.89 -11.84
C ARG A 170 -17.94 2.52 -11.49
N PHE A 171 -17.07 1.51 -11.33
CA PHE A 171 -17.46 0.16 -10.90
C PHE A 171 -18.05 0.15 -9.48
N VAL A 172 -17.38 0.80 -8.52
CA VAL A 172 -17.85 0.93 -7.13
C VAL A 172 -19.23 1.59 -7.08
N ASP A 173 -19.42 2.71 -7.78
CA ASP A 173 -20.68 3.46 -7.77
C ASP A 173 -21.82 2.72 -8.51
N ALA A 174 -21.50 1.97 -9.57
CA ALA A 174 -22.49 1.20 -10.33
C ALA A 174 -22.91 -0.12 -9.68
N THR A 175 -22.09 -0.70 -8.79
CA THR A 175 -22.31 -2.05 -8.22
C THR A 175 -22.42 -2.10 -6.70
N GLY A 176 -22.13 -0.99 -6.00
CA GLY A 176 -22.05 -0.97 -4.53
C GLY A 176 -20.86 -1.76 -3.97
N ARG A 177 -19.84 -2.07 -4.79
CA ARG A 177 -18.64 -2.78 -4.34
C ARG A 177 -17.94 -2.00 -3.23
N ILE A 178 -17.51 -2.70 -2.18
CA ILE A 178 -16.72 -2.10 -1.10
C ILE A 178 -15.45 -1.46 -1.70
N PRO A 179 -15.22 -0.14 -1.53
CA PRO A 179 -14.06 0.55 -2.09
C PRO A 179 -12.74 0.10 -1.42
N PRO A 180 -11.59 0.39 -2.03
CA PRO A 180 -10.28 0.23 -1.40
C PRO A 180 -10.23 0.87 0.00
N SER A 181 -9.58 0.20 0.96
CA SER A 181 -9.59 0.61 2.38
C SER A 181 -8.93 1.95 2.69
N HIS A 182 -8.20 2.54 1.73
CA HIS A 182 -7.59 3.86 1.84
C HIS A 182 -8.44 4.99 1.22
N TRP A 183 -9.61 4.66 0.65
CA TRP A 183 -10.57 5.64 0.12
C TRP A 183 -11.45 6.19 1.24
N SER A 184 -11.54 7.51 1.35
CA SER A 184 -12.30 8.19 2.40
C SER A 184 -13.70 8.57 1.91
N ARG A 185 -14.75 8.21 2.66
CA ARG A 185 -16.16 8.52 2.33
C ARG A 185 -16.60 8.11 0.91
N ASN A 186 -16.14 6.94 0.45
CA ASN A 186 -16.23 6.49 -0.94
C ASN A 186 -15.71 7.54 -1.94
N GLN A 187 -14.46 7.99 -1.76
CA GLN A 187 -13.70 8.76 -2.74
C GLN A 187 -12.23 8.34 -2.72
N TYR A 188 -11.63 8.26 -3.91
CA TYR A 188 -10.18 8.07 -4.03
C TYR A 188 -9.41 9.32 -3.55
N PRO A 189 -8.11 9.20 -3.21
CA PRO A 189 -7.33 10.34 -2.77
C PRO A 189 -7.33 11.51 -3.78
N PRO A 190 -7.44 12.77 -3.33
CA PRO A 190 -7.35 13.94 -4.23
C PRO A 190 -6.06 13.93 -5.06
N GLY A 191 -6.16 14.28 -6.35
CA GLY A 191 -5.03 14.25 -7.28
C GLY A 191 -4.52 12.85 -7.67
N LYS A 192 -5.38 11.81 -7.60
CA LYS A 192 -5.04 10.42 -7.99
C LYS A 192 -6.03 9.75 -8.95
N ALA A 193 -6.84 10.52 -9.69
CA ALA A 193 -7.88 9.96 -10.56
C ALA A 193 -7.27 9.08 -11.69
N ASN A 194 -6.09 9.47 -12.17
CA ASN A 194 -5.30 8.76 -13.20
C ASN A 194 -4.18 7.84 -12.64
N HIS A 195 -4.07 7.68 -11.32
CA HIS A 195 -3.19 6.68 -10.70
C HIS A 195 -3.86 5.29 -10.74
N PRO A 196 -3.11 4.18 -10.80
CA PRO A 196 -3.66 2.84 -10.69
C PRO A 196 -4.41 2.65 -9.37
N VAL A 197 -5.48 1.85 -9.38
CA VAL A 197 -6.17 1.44 -8.16
C VAL A 197 -5.35 0.38 -7.42
N THR A 198 -5.21 0.55 -6.10
CA THR A 198 -4.51 -0.40 -5.22
C THR A 198 -5.35 -0.78 -4.01
N PHE A 199 -4.87 -1.70 -3.17
CA PHE A 199 -5.66 -2.36 -2.12
C PHE A 199 -6.90 -3.09 -2.67
N VAL A 200 -6.76 -3.64 -3.89
CA VAL A 200 -7.75 -4.51 -4.54
C VAL A 200 -7.27 -5.96 -4.51
N SER A 201 -8.19 -6.87 -4.20
CA SER A 201 -7.94 -8.31 -4.19
C SER A 201 -8.10 -8.89 -5.59
N TRP A 202 -7.64 -10.13 -5.81
CA TRP A 202 -7.87 -10.82 -7.08
C TRP A 202 -9.36 -10.92 -7.40
N PHE A 203 -10.21 -11.16 -6.40
CA PHE A 203 -11.67 -11.17 -6.53
C PHE A 203 -12.30 -9.80 -6.83
N ASP A 204 -11.61 -8.69 -6.53
CA ASP A 204 -12.04 -7.34 -6.92
C ASP A 204 -11.63 -7.04 -8.36
N ALA A 205 -10.40 -7.38 -8.72
CA ALA A 205 -9.85 -7.23 -10.07
C ALA A 205 -10.63 -8.06 -11.10
N GLU A 206 -10.90 -9.33 -10.80
CA GLU A 206 -11.68 -10.21 -11.67
C GLU A 206 -13.14 -9.73 -11.83
N ALA A 207 -13.75 -9.25 -10.75
CA ALA A 207 -15.11 -8.71 -10.79
C ALA A 207 -15.22 -7.39 -11.57
N TYR A 208 -14.23 -6.49 -11.45
CA TYR A 208 -14.15 -5.28 -12.28
C TYR A 208 -14.05 -5.66 -13.76
N CYS A 209 -13.12 -6.55 -14.13
CA CYS A 209 -12.94 -6.90 -15.53
C CYS A 209 -14.21 -7.53 -16.11
N LYS A 210 -14.87 -8.44 -15.39
CA LYS A 210 -16.16 -9.02 -15.80
C LYS A 210 -17.25 -7.95 -15.98
N TRP A 211 -17.29 -6.92 -15.12
CA TRP A 211 -18.25 -5.82 -15.22
C TRP A 211 -18.04 -4.94 -16.47
N GLU A 212 -16.79 -4.71 -16.90
CA GLU A 212 -16.50 -4.02 -18.17
C GLU A 212 -16.44 -4.95 -19.39
N GLY A 213 -17.00 -6.16 -19.31
CA GLY A 213 -17.07 -7.10 -20.44
C GLY A 213 -15.74 -7.79 -20.81
N LYS A 214 -14.77 -7.76 -19.89
CA LYS A 214 -13.40 -8.26 -20.04
C LYS A 214 -13.11 -9.40 -19.06
N ARG A 215 -11.86 -9.85 -19.01
CA ARG A 215 -11.29 -10.78 -18.02
C ARG A 215 -9.95 -10.26 -17.52
N LEU A 216 -9.31 -10.95 -16.59
CA LEU A 216 -7.88 -10.74 -16.32
C LEU A 216 -7.04 -11.35 -17.47
N PRO A 217 -5.84 -10.80 -17.74
CA PRO A 217 -4.87 -11.47 -18.60
C PRO A 217 -4.40 -12.78 -17.95
N THR A 218 -3.99 -13.74 -18.77
CA THR A 218 -3.19 -14.87 -18.28
C THR A 218 -1.77 -14.42 -17.92
N GLU A 219 -1.03 -15.22 -17.16
CA GLU A 219 0.39 -14.94 -16.91
C GLU A 219 1.20 -14.89 -18.22
N ALA A 220 0.89 -15.78 -19.17
CA ALA A 220 1.54 -15.81 -20.48
C ALA A 220 1.19 -14.58 -21.32
N GLU A 221 -0.08 -14.18 -21.35
CA GLU A 221 -0.54 -12.97 -22.06
C GLU A 221 0.10 -11.71 -21.47
N TRP A 222 0.17 -11.61 -20.15
CA TRP A 222 0.83 -10.49 -19.49
C TRP A 222 2.32 -10.45 -19.88
N GLU A 223 3.01 -11.59 -19.87
CA GLU A 223 4.43 -11.66 -20.16
C GLU A 223 4.76 -11.35 -21.64
N LYS A 224 4.00 -11.91 -22.58
CA LYS A 224 4.12 -11.58 -24.02
C LYS A 224 3.86 -10.09 -24.24
N ALA A 225 2.80 -9.52 -23.66
CA ALA A 225 2.50 -8.10 -23.76
C ALA A 225 3.58 -7.19 -23.14
N ALA A 226 4.31 -7.67 -22.13
CA ALA A 226 5.42 -6.96 -21.50
C ALA A 226 6.72 -7.01 -22.31
N ARG A 227 7.07 -8.14 -22.91
CA ARG A 227 8.42 -8.41 -23.47
C ARG A 227 8.47 -8.69 -24.98
N GLY A 228 7.35 -8.90 -25.66
CA GLY A 228 7.36 -9.36 -27.04
C GLY A 228 7.84 -10.81 -27.18
N SER A 229 8.33 -11.17 -28.37
CA SER A 229 8.73 -12.54 -28.71
C SER A 229 10.19 -12.89 -28.38
N ASP A 230 11.07 -11.89 -28.17
CA ASP A 230 12.52 -12.05 -28.07
C ASP A 230 13.04 -12.50 -26.70
N GLY A 231 12.22 -12.42 -25.65
CA GLY A 231 12.63 -12.80 -24.30
C GLY A 231 13.50 -11.74 -23.59
N ARG A 232 13.38 -10.46 -23.93
CA ARG A 232 14.07 -9.34 -23.25
C ARG A 232 13.82 -9.23 -21.74
N MET A 233 14.78 -8.68 -21.00
CA MET A 233 14.71 -8.54 -19.52
C MET A 233 13.73 -7.47 -19.03
N PHE A 234 13.64 -6.32 -19.69
CA PHE A 234 12.73 -5.21 -19.40
C PHE A 234 11.91 -4.85 -20.66
N PRO A 235 10.77 -4.16 -20.56
CA PRO A 235 9.93 -3.80 -21.71
C PRO A 235 10.72 -3.07 -22.82
N TRP A 236 11.63 -2.19 -22.40
CA TRP A 236 12.54 -1.41 -23.24
C TRP A 236 13.84 -2.13 -23.69
N GLY A 237 14.13 -3.35 -23.22
CA GLY A 237 15.32 -4.14 -23.61
C GLY A 237 16.08 -4.74 -22.42
N GLU A 238 17.38 -5.03 -22.59
CA GLU A 238 18.18 -5.76 -21.57
C GLU A 238 18.70 -4.90 -20.42
N LYS A 239 18.84 -3.58 -20.61
CA LYS A 239 19.52 -2.72 -19.65
C LYS A 239 18.55 -2.15 -18.61
N LEU A 240 18.97 -2.19 -17.35
CA LEU A 240 18.27 -1.50 -16.27
C LEU A 240 18.37 0.01 -16.46
N GLU A 241 17.24 0.67 -16.70
CA GLU A 241 17.13 2.12 -16.86
C GLU A 241 16.04 2.65 -15.90
N PRO A 242 16.36 2.94 -14.63
CA PRO A 242 15.34 3.21 -13.61
C PRO A 242 14.39 4.36 -13.93
N LYS A 243 14.85 5.37 -14.70
CA LYS A 243 14.02 6.50 -15.15
C LYS A 243 12.83 6.11 -16.05
N ARG A 244 12.79 4.87 -16.55
CA ARG A 244 11.70 4.35 -17.39
C ARG A 244 10.55 3.72 -16.60
N ALA A 245 10.63 3.66 -15.28
CA ALA A 245 9.59 3.04 -14.44
C ALA A 245 9.54 3.66 -13.04
N ASN A 246 8.40 3.53 -12.37
CA ASN A 246 8.30 3.86 -10.94
C ASN A 246 8.73 2.63 -10.11
N VAL A 247 10.03 2.52 -9.83
CA VAL A 247 10.67 1.36 -9.18
C VAL A 247 11.65 1.78 -8.07
N PRO A 248 11.84 1.00 -7.00
CA PRO A 248 12.87 1.29 -6.01
C PRO A 248 14.30 1.00 -6.52
N PRO A 249 15.31 1.70 -5.96
CA PRO A 249 15.18 2.81 -5.02
C PRO A 249 14.75 4.15 -5.67
N GLU A 250 14.88 4.32 -6.99
CA GLU A 250 14.58 5.54 -7.75
C GLU A 250 13.09 5.79 -8.04
N GLY A 251 12.23 5.78 -7.01
CA GLY A 251 10.78 5.99 -7.16
C GLY A 251 10.20 7.06 -6.23
N VAL A 252 8.98 7.51 -6.51
CA VAL A 252 8.27 8.53 -5.69
C VAL A 252 7.71 8.00 -4.36
N LYS A 253 7.93 6.70 -4.07
CA LYS A 253 7.44 5.96 -2.88
C LYS A 253 5.91 5.88 -2.78
N ASP A 254 5.24 6.15 -3.89
CA ASP A 254 3.80 6.09 -4.10
C ASP A 254 3.56 5.65 -5.55
N THR A 255 2.32 5.33 -5.88
CA THR A 255 1.82 5.25 -7.26
C THR A 255 2.12 6.51 -8.08
N THR A 256 2.26 6.35 -9.39
CA THR A 256 2.31 7.43 -10.39
C THR A 256 1.09 7.37 -11.31
N PRO A 257 0.74 8.46 -12.04
CA PRO A 257 -0.24 8.40 -13.13
C PRO A 257 0.19 7.34 -14.16
N VAL A 258 -0.77 6.56 -14.66
CA VAL A 258 -0.50 5.38 -15.53
C VAL A 258 0.16 5.70 -16.88
N ASN A 259 0.30 6.98 -17.24
CA ASN A 259 0.95 7.45 -18.46
C ASN A 259 2.30 8.16 -18.20
N ALA A 260 2.82 8.15 -16.97
CA ALA A 260 3.98 8.95 -16.56
C ALA A 260 5.31 8.54 -17.25
N PHE A 261 5.44 7.29 -17.72
CA PHE A 261 6.67 6.76 -18.29
C PHE A 261 6.53 6.39 -19.79
N PRO A 262 6.44 7.37 -20.70
CA PRO A 262 6.29 7.10 -22.14
C PRO A 262 7.50 6.38 -22.76
N GLU A 263 8.68 6.49 -22.15
CA GLU A 263 9.90 5.77 -22.54
C GLU A 263 9.99 4.35 -21.95
N GLY A 264 9.12 3.99 -21.00
CA GLY A 264 9.06 2.68 -20.36
C GLY A 264 8.16 1.65 -21.05
N LYS A 265 7.66 1.99 -22.23
CA LYS A 265 6.69 1.18 -22.98
C LYS A 265 7.23 -0.21 -23.34
N SER A 266 6.32 -1.18 -23.37
CA SER A 266 6.57 -2.48 -23.98
C SER A 266 6.70 -2.41 -25.51
N PRO A 267 7.12 -3.50 -26.19
CA PRO A 267 7.19 -3.55 -27.65
C PRO A 267 5.86 -3.26 -28.35
N TYR A 268 4.74 -3.48 -27.65
CA TYR A 268 3.39 -3.20 -28.14
C TYR A 268 2.83 -1.87 -27.62
N GLY A 269 3.63 -1.07 -26.91
CA GLY A 269 3.27 0.27 -26.45
C GLY A 269 2.61 0.36 -25.06
N LEU A 270 2.46 -0.76 -24.33
CA LEU A 270 1.86 -0.77 -23.00
C LEU A 270 2.72 -0.01 -21.99
N TYR A 271 2.09 0.85 -21.18
CA TYR A 271 2.72 1.53 -20.05
C TYR A 271 2.80 0.62 -18.82
N ASP A 272 3.71 0.94 -17.90
CA ASP A 272 3.80 0.38 -16.54
C ASP A 272 3.85 -1.17 -16.45
N MET A 273 4.33 -1.83 -17.51
CA MET A 273 4.66 -3.27 -17.50
C MET A 273 5.90 -3.58 -16.66
N SER A 274 6.62 -2.55 -16.20
CA SER A 274 7.63 -2.62 -15.15
C SER A 274 7.37 -1.49 -14.15
N GLY A 275 7.32 -1.82 -12.86
CA GLY A 275 7.10 -0.85 -11.78
C GLY A 275 5.66 -0.37 -11.66
N ASN A 276 5.49 0.77 -11.00
CA ASN A 276 4.22 1.30 -10.49
C ASN A 276 3.49 0.29 -9.59
N VAL A 277 2.70 -0.66 -10.11
CA VAL A 277 1.97 -1.66 -9.30
C VAL A 277 2.15 -3.09 -9.81
N PHE A 278 2.21 -4.04 -8.89
CA PHE A 278 2.11 -5.47 -9.21
C PHE A 278 0.71 -5.75 -9.74
N GLN A 279 0.62 -6.49 -10.83
CA GLN A 279 -0.63 -6.67 -11.57
C GLN A 279 -1.12 -8.11 -11.42
N TRP A 280 -2.36 -8.29 -10.93
CA TRP A 280 -3.02 -9.60 -10.87
C TRP A 280 -3.22 -10.21 -12.26
N THR A 281 -2.97 -11.51 -12.42
CA THR A 281 -3.34 -12.30 -13.60
C THR A 281 -4.36 -13.38 -13.24
N SER A 282 -4.95 -14.07 -14.20
CA SER A 282 -5.93 -15.15 -13.94
C SER A 282 -5.36 -16.36 -13.20
N ASP A 283 -4.04 -16.55 -13.26
CA ASP A 283 -3.39 -17.85 -13.08
C ASP A 283 -3.11 -18.19 -11.61
N TRP A 284 -3.23 -19.47 -11.30
CA TRP A 284 -2.69 -20.01 -10.06
C TRP A 284 -1.17 -20.09 -10.14
N PHE A 285 -0.50 -19.87 -9.01
CA PHE A 285 0.95 -19.95 -8.93
C PHE A 285 1.40 -21.41 -9.00
N LEU A 286 1.64 -21.89 -10.22
CA LEU A 286 2.08 -23.24 -10.56
C LEU A 286 3.52 -23.23 -11.11
N PRO A 287 4.25 -24.38 -11.06
CA PRO A 287 5.50 -24.53 -11.80
C PRO A 287 5.26 -24.36 -13.29
N TYR A 288 6.21 -23.72 -13.99
CA TYR A 288 6.23 -23.73 -15.45
C TYR A 288 6.53 -25.15 -15.98
N PRO A 289 6.14 -25.50 -17.22
CA PRO A 289 6.45 -26.79 -17.82
C PRO A 289 7.94 -27.14 -17.73
N GLY A 290 8.25 -28.31 -17.17
CA GLY A 290 9.63 -28.76 -16.94
C GLY A 290 10.31 -28.21 -15.67
N ASN A 291 9.69 -27.30 -14.91
CA ASN A 291 10.24 -26.82 -13.65
C ASN A 291 10.05 -27.84 -12.51
N ASN A 292 11.08 -28.65 -12.29
CA ASN A 292 11.12 -29.67 -11.23
C ASN A 292 11.62 -29.13 -9.87
N VAL A 293 11.82 -27.82 -9.70
CA VAL A 293 12.31 -27.24 -8.43
C VAL A 293 11.13 -27.05 -7.47
N PRO A 294 11.10 -27.71 -6.29
CA PRO A 294 10.02 -27.52 -5.33
C PRO A 294 9.96 -26.08 -4.81
N HIS A 295 8.76 -25.51 -4.76
CA HIS A 295 8.52 -24.18 -4.18
C HIS A 295 7.30 -24.21 -3.25
N PRO A 296 7.39 -23.71 -2.00
CA PRO A 296 6.34 -23.89 -1.00
C PRO A 296 5.00 -23.24 -1.40
N ASN A 297 5.04 -22.21 -2.24
CA ASN A 297 3.86 -21.49 -2.70
C ASN A 297 3.10 -22.21 -3.85
N TYR A 298 3.67 -23.25 -4.49
CA TYR A 298 3.00 -23.88 -5.64
C TYR A 298 1.65 -24.53 -5.26
N GLY A 299 0.68 -24.42 -6.16
CA GLY A 299 -0.67 -25.01 -6.07
C GLY A 299 -1.80 -23.98 -6.17
N GLU A 300 -3.04 -24.46 -6.25
CA GLU A 300 -4.27 -23.65 -6.42
C GLU A 300 -4.71 -22.95 -5.12
N LYS A 301 -3.81 -22.14 -4.56
CA LYS A 301 -3.97 -21.44 -3.28
C LYS A 301 -3.53 -19.97 -3.32
N LEU A 302 -2.65 -19.62 -4.25
CA LEU A 302 -2.10 -18.28 -4.42
C LEU A 302 -2.20 -17.90 -5.90
N LYS A 303 -2.65 -16.70 -6.21
CA LYS A 303 -2.72 -16.17 -7.58
C LYS A 303 -1.44 -15.42 -7.91
N VAL A 304 -1.09 -15.44 -9.20
CA VAL A 304 0.11 -14.79 -9.75
C VAL A 304 -0.06 -13.26 -9.76
N LEU A 305 1.05 -12.55 -9.49
CA LEU A 305 1.20 -11.15 -9.88
C LEU A 305 2.53 -10.92 -10.61
N ARG A 306 2.53 -9.96 -11.52
CA ARG A 306 3.66 -9.59 -12.40
C ARG A 306 3.96 -8.08 -12.33
N GLY A 307 5.02 -7.61 -12.99
CA GLY A 307 5.34 -6.18 -13.18
C GLY A 307 6.26 -5.53 -12.15
N GLY A 308 6.32 -5.99 -10.90
CA GLY A 308 7.01 -5.23 -9.83
C GLY A 308 6.17 -4.03 -9.36
N SER A 309 6.71 -3.15 -8.51
CA SER A 309 5.97 -1.97 -8.04
C SER A 309 6.86 -0.90 -7.41
N PHE A 310 6.30 0.27 -7.10
CA PHE A 310 6.96 1.35 -6.33
C PHE A 310 7.32 0.94 -4.88
N PHE A 311 6.78 -0.16 -4.38
CA PHE A 311 6.99 -0.67 -3.01
C PHE A 311 7.21 -2.19 -3.06
N ASP A 312 8.39 -2.57 -3.53
CA ASP A 312 8.81 -3.96 -3.71
C ASP A 312 9.92 -4.39 -2.73
N CYS A 313 10.33 -5.67 -2.82
CA CYS A 313 11.35 -6.24 -1.95
C CYS A 313 12.80 -5.93 -2.36
N SER A 314 13.05 -5.10 -3.38
CA SER A 314 14.42 -4.68 -3.71
C SER A 314 15.01 -3.77 -2.62
N TYR A 315 14.17 -2.99 -1.93
CA TYR A 315 14.51 -2.30 -0.67
C TYR A 315 15.13 -3.25 0.39
N TYR A 316 14.72 -4.53 0.39
CA TYR A 316 15.20 -5.57 1.30
C TYR A 316 16.25 -6.51 0.66
N LYS A 317 16.87 -6.09 -0.45
CA LYS A 317 17.89 -6.83 -1.21
C LYS A 317 17.41 -8.17 -1.81
N CYS A 318 16.11 -8.40 -2.00
CA CYS A 318 15.57 -9.63 -2.60
C CYS A 318 15.77 -9.75 -4.14
N GLY A 319 16.65 -8.92 -4.71
CA GLY A 319 16.81 -8.70 -6.15
C GLY A 319 15.69 -7.83 -6.74
N LEU A 320 15.82 -7.49 -8.03
CA LEU A 320 14.80 -6.77 -8.77
C LEU A 320 13.50 -7.60 -8.85
N SER A 321 12.34 -6.93 -8.88
CA SER A 321 11.03 -7.58 -9.06
C SER A 321 10.27 -7.16 -10.32
N PHE A 322 10.75 -6.14 -11.02
CA PHE A 322 10.10 -5.52 -12.18
C PHE A 322 10.64 -6.00 -13.54
N GLN A 323 11.44 -7.06 -13.56
CA GLN A 323 11.85 -7.75 -14.79
C GLN A 323 10.64 -8.44 -15.42
N THR A 324 10.57 -8.50 -16.76
CA THR A 324 9.40 -8.99 -17.50
C THR A 324 9.00 -10.43 -17.16
N PHE A 325 9.95 -11.30 -16.81
CA PHE A 325 9.72 -12.68 -16.37
C PHE A 325 9.43 -12.83 -14.86
N ASN A 326 9.62 -11.77 -14.05
CA ASN A 326 9.53 -11.92 -12.60
C ASN A 326 8.07 -12.03 -12.12
N ARG A 327 7.80 -13.10 -11.36
CA ARG A 327 6.49 -13.49 -10.86
C ARG A 327 6.50 -13.66 -9.35
N ILE A 328 5.49 -13.09 -8.69
CA ILE A 328 5.20 -13.29 -7.27
C ILE A 328 3.83 -13.95 -7.10
N SER A 329 3.49 -14.31 -5.85
CA SER A 329 2.25 -15.02 -5.53
C SER A 329 1.64 -14.47 -4.23
N LEU A 330 0.36 -14.10 -4.24
CA LEU A 330 -0.39 -13.70 -3.04
C LEU A 330 -1.71 -14.48 -2.95
N ALA A 331 -2.32 -14.52 -1.76
CA ALA A 331 -3.64 -15.15 -1.62
C ALA A 331 -4.68 -14.29 -2.37
N PRO A 332 -5.68 -14.89 -3.04
CA PRO A 332 -6.61 -14.14 -3.90
C PRO A 332 -7.45 -13.11 -3.13
N ALA A 333 -7.54 -13.21 -1.80
CA ALA A 333 -8.20 -12.23 -0.92
C ALA A 333 -7.27 -11.09 -0.42
N THR A 334 -5.95 -11.15 -0.67
CA THR A 334 -4.99 -10.14 -0.20
C THR A 334 -5.23 -8.79 -0.89
N LYS A 335 -5.32 -7.71 -0.11
CA LYS A 335 -5.45 -6.33 -0.61
C LYS A 335 -4.18 -5.54 -0.27
N ALA A 336 -3.18 -5.55 -1.16
CA ALA A 336 -1.88 -4.93 -0.91
C ALA A 336 -1.79 -3.49 -1.45
N ILE A 337 -0.98 -2.65 -0.78
CA ILE A 337 -0.69 -1.26 -1.18
C ILE A 337 -0.07 -1.15 -2.58
N SER A 338 0.70 -2.17 -2.98
CA SER A 338 1.42 -2.26 -4.24
C SER A 338 0.77 -3.20 -5.26
N ALA A 339 -0.44 -3.73 -5.01
CA ALA A 339 -1.16 -4.59 -5.94
C ALA A 339 -2.35 -3.86 -6.60
N GLY A 340 -2.31 -3.78 -7.93
CA GLY A 340 -3.36 -3.34 -8.82
C GLY A 340 -3.61 -4.38 -9.92
N PHE A 341 -4.14 -3.96 -11.06
CA PHE A 341 -4.42 -4.84 -12.22
C PHE A 341 -4.74 -4.06 -13.49
N ARG A 342 -4.67 -4.77 -14.62
CA ARG A 342 -5.23 -4.38 -15.91
C ARG A 342 -6.07 -5.54 -16.48
N CYS A 343 -7.02 -5.27 -17.37
CA CYS A 343 -7.85 -6.31 -17.97
C CYS A 343 -7.36 -6.72 -19.37
N ALA A 344 -7.86 -7.87 -19.84
CA ALA A 344 -7.67 -8.41 -21.17
C ALA A 344 -8.98 -8.96 -21.74
N GLN A 345 -9.02 -9.16 -23.05
CA GLN A 345 -10.17 -9.66 -23.80
C GLN A 345 -9.63 -10.50 -24.95
N SER A 346 -10.10 -11.73 -25.12
CA SER A 346 -9.74 -12.53 -26.30
C SER A 346 -10.21 -11.82 -27.57
N ALA A 347 -9.46 -11.88 -28.67
CA ALA A 347 -9.95 -11.32 -29.93
C ALA A 347 -11.20 -12.07 -30.41
N GLU A 348 -12.08 -11.38 -31.13
CA GLU A 348 -13.21 -12.04 -31.78
C GLU A 348 -12.68 -12.95 -32.90
N ILE A 349 -13.04 -14.24 -32.85
CA ILE A 349 -12.79 -15.16 -33.95
C ILE A 349 -13.62 -14.68 -35.14
N LYS A 350 -12.97 -14.01 -36.10
CA LYS A 350 -13.54 -13.75 -37.42
C LYS A 350 -13.88 -15.10 -38.04
N LYS A 351 -15.17 -15.44 -38.09
CA LYS A 351 -15.63 -16.58 -38.86
C LYS A 351 -15.27 -16.33 -40.34
N PRO A 352 -14.70 -17.33 -41.04
CA PRO A 352 -14.36 -17.22 -42.45
C PRO A 352 -15.62 -17.14 -43.33
#